data_AF-A0A4Z2BIF1-F1
#
_entry.id   AF-A0A4Z2BIF1-F1
#
_cell.length_a   1.000
_cell.length_b   1.000
_cell.length_c   1.000
_cell.angle_alpha   90.00
_cell.angle_beta   90.00
_cell.angle_gamma   90.00
#
_symmetry.space_group_name_H-M   'P 1'
#
loop_
_entity.id
_entity.type
_entity.pdbx_description
1 polymer ?
#
loop_
_entity_poly.entity_id
_entity_poly.type
_entity_poly.pdbx_seq_one_letter_code
_entity_poly.pdbx_strand_id
1 'polypeptide(L)'
;MGLILLSLILRYWINSVQGSCSAGSAATCDECLQLSSHCAWCTQENFTDWFSVGERCDAPDALLVKGCARSYLEFPVSKAQVLQDLPLGKKSETHNSTQISPQKIALKMRPGSQVTFQVKVQHTEDYPVDLYYLMDLSASMMDDLQKIKDLGSSLSKEMANLTSKFRMGFGSFVEKPTLPFIKITEEELAGPLQWHLLLPNLPANIWIQTHAVADERHRQVQPDHCEAAHICEH
;
A
#
# COMPACT_ATOMS: atom_id res chain seq x y z
N MET A 1 17.98 48.17 -25.74
CA MET A 1 17.93 46.85 -26.41
C MET A 1 17.77 45.69 -25.43
N GLY A 2 18.60 45.57 -24.39
CA GLY A 2 18.52 44.44 -23.43
C GLY A 2 17.22 44.34 -22.61
N LEU A 3 16.64 45.47 -22.18
CA LEU A 3 15.38 45.48 -21.39
C LEU A 3 14.15 45.00 -22.20
N ILE A 4 14.13 45.26 -23.51
CA ILE A 4 13.04 44.83 -24.40
C ILE A 4 13.12 43.32 -24.61
N LEU A 5 14.32 42.79 -24.85
CA LEU A 5 14.58 41.35 -24.93
C LEU A 5 14.22 40.63 -23.62
N LEU A 6 14.58 41.18 -22.46
CA LEU A 6 14.18 40.62 -21.17
C LEU A 6 12.65 40.59 -21.00
N SER A 7 11.95 41.65 -21.44
CA SER A 7 10.49 41.71 -21.38
C SER A 7 9.80 40.70 -22.30
N LEU A 8 10.36 40.45 -23.49
CA LEU A 8 9.85 39.47 -24.45
C LEU A 8 10.09 38.04 -23.97
N ILE A 9 11.26 37.78 -23.37
CA ILE A 9 11.58 36.49 -22.75
C ILE A 9 10.63 36.25 -21.57
N LEU A 10 10.43 37.24 -20.68
CA LEU A 10 9.52 37.10 -19.54
C LEU A 10 8.07 36.79 -20.01
N ARG A 11 7.59 37.45 -21.07
CA ARG A 11 6.28 37.17 -21.68
C ARG A 11 6.20 35.77 -22.29
N TYR A 12 7.26 35.31 -22.95
CA TYR A 12 7.33 33.96 -23.51
C TYR A 12 7.26 32.88 -22.41
N TRP A 13 7.98 33.08 -21.30
CA TRP A 13 7.92 32.18 -20.14
C TRP A 13 6.59 32.24 -19.40
N ILE A 14 5.89 33.37 -19.35
CA ILE A 14 4.55 33.46 -18.75
C ILE A 14 3.51 32.70 -19.60
N ASN A 15 3.58 32.83 -20.93
CA ASN A 15 2.67 32.13 -21.84
C ASN A 15 2.89 30.61 -21.90
N SER A 16 4.08 30.11 -21.55
CA SER A 16 4.36 28.66 -21.54
C SER A 16 3.87 27.94 -20.28
N VAL A 17 3.42 28.67 -19.25
CA VAL A 17 2.95 28.10 -17.97
C VAL A 17 1.46 27.79 -17.97
N GLN A 18 0.69 28.31 -18.92
CA GLN A 18 -0.68 27.84 -19.19
C GLN A 18 -0.63 26.80 -20.29
N GLY A 19 -0.88 25.54 -19.94
CA GLY A 19 -0.92 24.45 -20.91
C GLY A 19 -1.75 24.84 -22.13
N SER A 20 -1.10 24.87 -23.30
CA SER A 20 -1.72 25.28 -24.55
C SER A 20 -2.89 24.35 -24.86
N CYS A 21 -4.12 24.85 -24.72
CA CYS A 21 -5.26 24.29 -25.40
C CYS A 21 -4.99 24.54 -26.89
N SER A 22 -4.48 23.54 -27.62
CA SER A 22 -4.24 23.70 -29.05
C SER A 22 -5.57 24.02 -29.73
N ALA A 23 -5.86 25.31 -29.88
CA ALA A 23 -7.01 25.82 -30.61
C ALA A 23 -6.94 25.22 -32.02
N GLY A 24 -7.82 24.27 -32.34
CA GLY A 24 -7.78 23.54 -33.59
C GLY A 24 -7.63 22.01 -33.53
N SER A 25 -7.15 21.41 -32.43
CA SER A 25 -6.76 19.98 -32.46
C SER A 25 -7.82 18.98 -32.02
N ALA A 26 -8.91 19.43 -31.39
CA ALA A 26 -9.98 18.57 -30.89
C ALA A 26 -11.27 18.81 -31.68
N ALA A 27 -11.81 17.75 -32.29
CA ALA A 27 -13.08 17.78 -33.00
C ALA A 27 -14.27 17.52 -32.07
N THR A 28 -14.01 16.91 -30.91
CA THR A 28 -15.04 16.55 -29.93
C THR A 28 -14.76 17.13 -28.55
N CYS A 29 -15.83 17.22 -27.74
CA CYS A 29 -15.73 17.64 -26.35
C CYS A 29 -14.77 16.75 -25.55
N ASP A 30 -14.85 15.43 -25.72
CA ASP A 30 -14.02 14.48 -24.99
C ASP A 30 -12.52 14.64 -25.32
N GLU A 31 -12.18 14.72 -26.61
CA GLU A 31 -10.81 15.01 -27.06
C GLU A 31 -10.29 16.31 -26.44
N CYS A 32 -11.10 17.37 -26.46
CA CYS A 32 -10.73 18.67 -25.89
C CYS A 32 -10.43 18.59 -24.39
N LEU A 33 -11.28 17.88 -23.64
CA LEU A 33 -11.17 17.80 -22.18
C LEU A 33 -9.98 16.94 -21.72
N GLN A 34 -9.48 16.05 -22.57
CA GLN A 34 -8.30 15.21 -22.35
C GLN A 34 -6.97 15.94 -22.63
N LEU A 35 -6.95 17.01 -23.45
CA LEU A 35 -5.72 17.75 -23.80
C LEU A 35 -5.00 18.33 -22.58
N SER A 36 -5.75 18.97 -21.69
CA SER A 36 -5.23 19.62 -20.49
C SER A 36 -6.37 19.90 -19.52
N SER A 37 -6.05 19.99 -18.23
CA SER A 37 -7.02 20.35 -17.19
C SER A 37 -7.50 21.80 -17.27
N HIS A 38 -6.82 22.65 -18.05
CA HIS A 38 -7.15 24.06 -18.22
C HIS A 38 -8.06 24.35 -19.43
N CYS A 39 -8.36 23.37 -20.28
CA CYS A 39 -9.20 23.57 -21.47
C CYS A 39 -10.68 23.46 -21.14
N ALA A 40 -11.54 24.11 -21.89
CA ALA A 40 -12.98 24.01 -21.82
C ALA A 40 -13.56 23.81 -23.22
N TRP A 41 -14.80 23.34 -23.28
CA TRP A 41 -15.52 23.13 -24.54
C TRP A 41 -16.80 23.96 -24.58
N CYS A 42 -17.09 24.61 -25.71
CA CYS A 42 -18.34 25.36 -25.90
C CYS A 42 -19.39 24.55 -26.70
N THR A 43 -20.54 24.28 -26.08
CA THR A 43 -21.65 23.51 -26.67
C THR A 43 -22.70 24.36 -27.37
N GLN A 44 -22.53 25.69 -27.43
CA GLN A 44 -23.52 26.61 -28.00
C GLN A 44 -23.66 26.45 -29.52
N GLU A 45 -24.89 26.33 -30.01
CA GLU A 45 -25.20 25.91 -31.40
C GLU A 45 -24.87 26.95 -32.49
N ASN A 46 -24.56 28.21 -32.15
CA ASN A 46 -24.16 29.28 -33.10
C ASN A 46 -22.82 29.95 -32.71
N PHE A 47 -21.95 29.23 -32.02
CA PHE A 47 -20.69 29.78 -31.52
C PHE A 47 -19.62 29.95 -32.61
N THR A 48 -19.63 29.09 -33.63
CA THR A 48 -18.64 29.05 -34.72
C THR A 48 -19.33 28.71 -36.03
N ASP A 49 -18.83 29.20 -37.16
CA ASP A 49 -19.23 28.71 -38.49
C ASP A 49 -18.94 27.21 -38.63
N TRP A 50 -19.66 26.54 -39.56
CA TRP A 50 -19.58 25.08 -39.80
C TRP A 50 -18.16 24.54 -40.01
N PHE A 51 -17.21 25.39 -40.42
CA PHE A 51 -15.83 25.03 -40.73
C PHE A 51 -14.83 25.21 -39.57
N SER A 52 -15.25 25.80 -38.45
CA SER A 52 -14.34 26.21 -37.36
C SER A 52 -14.55 25.40 -36.07
N VAL A 53 -14.76 24.08 -36.19
CA VAL A 53 -15.00 23.16 -35.05
C VAL A 53 -13.90 23.24 -33.99
N GLY A 54 -12.65 23.49 -34.41
CA GLY A 54 -11.51 23.64 -33.53
C GLY A 54 -11.51 24.88 -32.63
N GLU A 55 -12.38 25.86 -32.87
CA GLU A 55 -12.53 27.07 -32.03
C GLU A 55 -13.36 26.82 -30.77
N ARG A 56 -14.05 25.68 -30.70
CA ARG A 56 -14.87 25.26 -29.54
C ARG A 56 -14.06 24.78 -28.36
N CYS A 57 -12.79 24.43 -28.57
CA CYS A 57 -11.85 24.01 -27.53
C CYS A 57 -10.84 25.12 -27.27
N ASP A 58 -10.89 25.73 -26.08
CA ASP A 58 -9.93 26.75 -25.67
C ASP A 58 -9.96 26.91 -24.14
N ALA A 59 -9.12 27.78 -23.58
CA ALA A 59 -9.24 28.18 -22.19
C ALA A 59 -10.63 28.78 -21.89
N PRO A 60 -11.21 28.56 -20.69
CA PRO A 60 -12.50 29.10 -20.29
C PRO A 60 -12.64 30.60 -20.58
N ASP A 61 -11.64 31.39 -20.21
CA ASP A 61 -11.66 32.85 -20.39
C ASP A 61 -11.65 33.24 -21.88
N ALA A 62 -10.92 32.51 -22.72
CA ALA A 62 -10.88 32.75 -24.16
C ALA A 62 -12.24 32.45 -24.82
N LEU A 63 -12.90 31.37 -24.42
CA LEU A 63 -14.25 31.03 -24.92
C LEU A 63 -15.30 32.07 -24.50
N LEU A 64 -15.20 32.60 -23.28
CA LEU A 64 -16.08 33.68 -22.82
C LEU A 64 -15.88 34.97 -23.62
N VAL A 65 -14.64 35.34 -23.93
CA VAL A 65 -14.33 36.51 -24.78
C VAL A 65 -14.83 36.32 -26.21
N LYS A 66 -14.77 35.10 -26.74
CA LYS A 66 -15.34 34.75 -28.05
C LYS A 66 -16.87 34.74 -28.08
N GLY A 67 -17.54 34.93 -26.94
CA GLY A 67 -19.00 35.04 -26.86
C GLY A 67 -19.73 33.74 -26.49
N CYS A 68 -19.02 32.72 -26.00
CA CYS A 68 -19.66 31.52 -25.46
C CYS A 68 -20.38 31.89 -24.16
N ALA A 69 -21.69 31.65 -24.09
CA ALA A 69 -22.42 31.86 -22.84
C ALA A 69 -22.02 30.82 -21.78
N ARG A 70 -21.90 31.25 -20.52
CA ARG A 70 -21.46 30.39 -19.38
C ARG A 70 -22.28 29.10 -19.23
N SER A 71 -23.57 29.12 -19.58
CA SER A 71 -24.46 27.96 -19.51
C SER A 71 -24.11 26.86 -20.52
N TYR A 72 -23.38 27.19 -21.59
CA TYR A 72 -22.93 26.27 -22.64
C TYR A 72 -21.44 25.94 -22.52
N LEU A 73 -20.79 26.35 -21.44
CA LEU A 73 -19.38 26.11 -21.20
C LEU A 73 -19.20 24.81 -20.41
N GLU A 74 -18.67 23.77 -21.07
CA GLU A 74 -18.31 22.51 -20.45
C GLU A 74 -16.90 22.59 -19.89
N PHE A 75 -16.81 22.67 -18.56
CA PHE A 75 -15.54 22.71 -17.83
C PHE A 75 -15.63 21.87 -16.55
N PRO A 76 -15.44 20.54 -16.64
CA PRO A 76 -15.45 19.67 -15.47
C PRO A 76 -14.28 19.98 -14.54
N VAL A 77 -14.60 20.42 -13.32
CA VAL A 77 -13.60 20.72 -12.28
C VAL A 77 -13.39 19.51 -11.38
N SER A 78 -12.14 19.20 -11.10
CA SER A 78 -11.77 18.13 -10.16
C SER A 78 -12.07 18.53 -8.73
N LYS A 79 -12.64 17.60 -7.97
CA LYS A 79 -13.11 17.84 -6.59
C LYS A 79 -12.77 16.67 -5.69
N ALA A 80 -12.34 16.97 -4.48
CA ALA A 80 -12.29 16.03 -3.37
C ALA A 80 -13.46 16.27 -2.43
N GLN A 81 -14.17 15.21 -2.06
CA GLN A 81 -15.24 15.24 -1.08
C GLN A 81 -14.92 14.24 0.02
N VAL A 82 -14.83 14.73 1.26
CA VAL A 82 -14.67 13.86 2.43
C VAL A 82 -16.02 13.21 2.74
N LEU A 83 -16.04 11.88 2.78
CA LEU A 83 -17.24 11.09 3.07
C LEU A 83 -17.26 10.59 4.51
N GLN A 84 -16.11 10.34 5.10
CA GLN A 84 -15.98 9.88 6.48
C GLN A 84 -14.74 10.50 7.12
N ASP A 85 -14.94 11.22 8.23
CA ASP A 85 -13.89 11.94 8.96
C ASP A 85 -14.07 11.82 10.49
N LEU A 86 -13.81 10.61 10.99
CA LEU A 86 -13.73 10.34 12.42
C LEU A 86 -12.47 11.01 12.99
N PRO A 87 -12.59 11.68 14.15
CA PRO A 87 -11.46 12.36 14.78
C PRO A 87 -10.41 11.36 15.27
N LEU A 88 -9.14 11.77 15.17
CA LEU A 88 -8.01 11.01 15.69
C LEU A 88 -8.12 10.80 17.21
N GLY A 89 -7.62 9.67 17.71
CA GLY A 89 -7.59 9.38 19.15
C GLY A 89 -8.90 8.87 19.74
N LYS A 90 -10.00 8.87 18.99
CA LYS A 90 -11.30 8.38 19.51
C LYS A 90 -11.31 6.85 19.52
N LYS A 91 -11.36 6.27 20.72
CA LYS A 91 -11.64 4.84 20.94
C LYS A 91 -13.12 4.58 20.62
N SER A 92 -13.38 3.64 19.72
CA SER A 92 -14.73 3.10 19.50
C SER A 92 -14.89 1.85 20.35
N GLU A 93 -16.10 1.53 20.81
CA GLU A 93 -16.39 0.31 21.59
C GLU A 93 -16.02 -0.98 20.82
N THR A 94 -15.95 -0.89 19.49
CA THR A 94 -15.70 -2.01 18.56
C THR A 94 -14.33 -1.97 17.88
N HIS A 95 -13.62 -0.84 17.90
CA HIS A 95 -12.36 -0.65 17.17
C HIS A 95 -11.31 0.09 17.99
N ASN A 96 -10.04 -0.28 17.77
CA ASN A 96 -8.89 0.49 18.27
C ASN A 96 -9.00 1.97 17.84
N SER A 97 -8.41 2.86 18.64
CA SER A 97 -8.41 4.31 18.42
C SER A 97 -8.16 4.69 16.96
N THR A 98 -8.92 5.66 16.44
CA THR A 98 -8.75 6.18 15.07
C THR A 98 -7.36 6.81 14.90
N GLN A 99 -6.53 6.26 14.00
CA GLN A 99 -5.14 6.71 13.76
C GLN A 99 -4.96 7.53 12.47
N ILE A 100 -5.93 7.47 11.56
CA ILE A 100 -5.90 8.17 10.28
C ILE A 100 -7.20 8.91 10.06
N SER A 101 -7.11 10.15 9.57
CA SER A 101 -8.25 11.01 9.24
C SER A 101 -7.93 11.82 7.97
N PRO A 102 -8.88 11.94 7.01
CA PRO A 102 -10.19 11.25 6.95
C PRO A 102 -10.07 9.76 6.57
N GLN A 103 -11.10 8.95 6.82
CA GLN A 103 -11.10 7.51 6.50
C GLN A 103 -11.63 7.22 5.10
N LYS A 104 -12.44 8.14 4.54
CA LYS A 104 -13.02 7.96 3.21
C LYS A 104 -13.14 9.30 2.49
N ILE A 105 -12.59 9.35 1.27
CA ILE A 105 -12.68 10.49 0.36
C ILE A 105 -13.19 9.98 -1.00
N ALA A 106 -14.12 10.72 -1.61
CA ALA A 106 -14.48 10.57 -3.01
C ALA A 106 -13.74 11.62 -3.85
N LEU A 107 -12.99 11.17 -4.85
CA LEU A 107 -12.28 12.02 -5.78
C LEU A 107 -12.97 11.98 -7.14
N LYS A 108 -13.44 13.12 -7.63
CA LYS A 108 -13.83 13.31 -9.03
C LYS A 108 -12.68 14.01 -9.73
N MET A 109 -11.98 13.33 -10.63
CA MET A 109 -10.78 13.86 -11.27
C MET A 109 -10.94 13.96 -12.78
N ARG A 110 -10.47 15.07 -13.34
CA ARG A 110 -10.27 15.29 -14.76
C ARG A 110 -8.85 14.84 -15.16
N PRO A 111 -8.66 14.25 -16.36
CA PRO A 111 -7.32 13.97 -16.88
C PRO A 111 -6.40 15.21 -16.83
N GLY A 112 -5.15 15.01 -16.39
CA GLY A 112 -4.15 16.09 -16.28
C GLY A 112 -4.41 17.13 -15.17
N SER A 113 -5.43 16.94 -14.32
CA SER A 113 -5.67 17.80 -13.16
C SER A 113 -5.08 17.21 -11.88
N GLN A 114 -4.75 18.08 -10.94
CA GLN A 114 -4.26 17.69 -9.62
C GLN A 114 -5.26 18.07 -8.55
N VAL A 115 -5.44 17.18 -7.58
CA VAL A 115 -6.27 17.44 -6.40
C VAL A 115 -5.44 17.12 -5.17
N THR A 116 -5.31 18.10 -4.28
CA THR A 116 -4.59 17.94 -3.01
C THR A 116 -5.61 17.80 -1.89
N PHE A 117 -5.41 16.81 -1.04
CA PHE A 117 -6.15 16.63 0.20
C PHE A 117 -5.16 16.33 1.33
N GLN A 118 -5.55 16.66 2.56
CA GLN A 118 -4.71 16.45 3.72
C GLN A 118 -5.09 15.16 4.43
N VAL A 119 -4.09 14.36 4.76
CA VAL A 119 -4.22 13.16 5.59
C VAL A 119 -3.47 13.43 6.88
N LYS A 120 -4.15 13.24 8.00
CA LYS A 120 -3.58 13.36 9.34
C LYS A 120 -3.39 11.95 9.91
N VAL A 121 -2.21 11.70 10.45
CA VAL A 121 -1.84 10.42 11.06
C VAL A 121 -1.39 10.68 12.49
N GLN A 122 -1.88 9.87 13.43
CA GLN A 122 -1.47 9.90 14.82
C GLN A 122 -1.24 8.48 15.32
N HIS A 123 -0.04 8.25 15.88
CA HIS A 123 0.28 7.01 16.56
C HIS A 123 -0.43 6.94 17.92
N THR A 124 -0.88 5.75 18.30
CA THR A 124 -1.46 5.48 19.60
C THR A 124 -0.42 4.82 20.50
N GLU A 125 -0.38 5.22 21.78
CA GLU A 125 0.62 4.73 22.74
C GLU A 125 0.51 3.22 23.01
N ASP A 126 -0.71 2.67 23.06
CA ASP A 126 -0.96 1.25 23.35
C ASP A 126 -1.46 0.51 22.10
N TYR A 127 -0.55 0.19 21.17
CA TYR A 127 -0.85 -0.52 19.92
C TYR A 127 -0.41 -1.99 20.01
N PRO A 128 -1.22 -2.96 19.52
CA PRO A 128 -0.82 -4.37 19.55
C PRO A 128 0.43 -4.64 18.71
N VAL A 129 1.30 -5.49 19.22
CA VAL A 129 2.55 -5.88 18.57
C VAL A 129 2.63 -7.40 18.50
N ASP A 130 2.78 -7.91 17.28
CA ASP A 130 3.03 -9.33 17.01
C ASP A 130 4.49 -9.48 16.55
N LEU A 131 5.28 -10.26 17.29
CA LEU A 131 6.68 -10.56 16.95
C LEU A 131 6.83 -12.04 16.62
N TYR A 132 7.25 -12.36 15.40
CA TYR A 132 7.56 -13.74 15.01
C TYR A 132 9.08 -13.93 14.94
N TYR A 133 9.63 -14.70 15.88
CA TYR A 133 11.05 -14.99 15.92
C TYR A 133 11.35 -16.25 15.08
N LEU A 134 12.00 -16.06 13.93
CA LEU A 134 12.38 -17.14 13.03
C LEU A 134 13.88 -17.42 13.17
N MET A 135 14.23 -18.58 13.74
CA MET A 135 15.60 -18.92 14.11
C MET A 135 16.20 -20.01 13.20
N ASP A 136 17.46 -19.84 12.79
CA ASP A 136 18.24 -20.95 12.26
C ASP A 136 18.62 -21.91 13.40
N LEU A 137 18.25 -23.18 13.28
CA LEU A 137 18.64 -24.23 14.22
C LEU A 137 19.77 -25.12 13.70
N SER A 138 20.56 -24.65 12.73
CA SER A 138 21.78 -25.32 12.29
C SER A 138 22.76 -25.54 13.46
N ALA A 139 23.69 -26.49 13.30
CA ALA A 139 24.66 -26.82 14.34
C ALA A 139 25.53 -25.61 14.77
N SER A 140 25.73 -24.62 13.88
CA SER A 140 26.42 -23.38 14.21
C SER A 140 25.68 -22.47 15.19
N MET A 141 24.38 -22.66 15.37
CA MET A 141 23.53 -21.84 16.24
C MET A 141 23.26 -22.48 17.61
N MET A 142 23.97 -23.57 17.93
CA MET A 142 23.72 -24.37 19.13
C MET A 142 24.00 -23.59 20.43
N ASP A 143 25.01 -22.71 20.44
CA ASP A 143 25.34 -21.87 21.60
C ASP A 143 24.34 -20.70 21.75
N ASP A 144 23.84 -20.16 20.64
CA ASP A 144 22.83 -19.11 20.65
C ASP A 144 21.46 -19.61 21.12
N LEU A 145 21.12 -20.87 20.82
CA LEU A 145 19.88 -21.50 21.32
C LEU A 145 19.83 -21.49 22.85
N GLN A 146 20.98 -21.63 23.53
CA GLN A 146 21.03 -21.57 24.99
C GLN A 146 20.69 -20.18 25.52
N LYS A 147 21.07 -19.11 24.80
CA LYS A 147 20.77 -17.72 25.16
C LYS A 147 19.29 -17.37 24.89
N ILE A 148 18.68 -18.00 23.87
CA ILE A 148 17.30 -17.70 23.43
C ILE A 148 16.24 -18.32 24.35
N LYS A 149 16.59 -19.34 25.16
CA LYS A 149 15.67 -19.94 26.14
C LYS A 149 15.07 -18.92 27.11
N ASP A 150 15.89 -17.99 27.59
CA ASP A 150 15.45 -16.97 28.54
C ASP A 150 14.94 -15.68 27.86
N LEU A 151 15.19 -15.55 26.55
CA LEU A 151 14.85 -14.37 25.76
C LEU A 151 13.34 -14.15 25.69
N GLY A 152 12.53 -15.20 25.53
CA GLY A 152 11.07 -15.07 25.42
C GLY A 152 10.43 -14.41 26.64
N SER A 153 10.85 -14.81 27.84
CA SER A 153 10.34 -14.24 29.10
C SER A 153 10.82 -12.81 29.33
N SER A 154 12.11 -12.56 29.08
CA SER A 154 12.74 -11.25 29.25
C SER A 154 12.15 -10.23 28.27
N LEU A 155 12.02 -10.62 27.00
CA LEU A 155 11.45 -9.78 25.96
C LEU A 155 9.98 -9.47 26.20
N SER A 156 9.18 -10.47 26.58
CA SER A 156 7.77 -10.25 26.93
C SER A 156 7.62 -9.25 28.09
N LYS A 157 8.48 -9.34 29.10
CA LYS A 157 8.50 -8.40 30.23
C LYS A 157 8.85 -6.97 29.82
N GLU A 158 9.86 -6.80 28.97
CA GLU A 158 10.23 -5.47 28.46
C GLU A 158 9.14 -4.89 27.54
N MET A 159 8.54 -5.73 26.69
CA MET A 159 7.47 -5.31 25.78
C MET A 159 6.16 -4.97 26.52
N ALA A 160 5.90 -5.56 27.68
CA ALA A 160 4.76 -5.21 28.53
C ALA A 160 4.80 -3.77 29.04
N ASN A 161 5.99 -3.13 29.08
CA ASN A 161 6.12 -1.70 29.42
C ASN A 161 5.72 -0.77 28.26
N LEU A 162 5.63 -1.30 27.03
CA LEU A 162 5.34 -0.54 25.81
C LEU A 162 3.92 -0.78 25.29
N THR A 163 3.42 -2.02 25.38
CA THR A 163 2.09 -2.39 24.89
C THR A 163 1.46 -3.44 25.79
N SER A 164 0.15 -3.28 26.02
CA SER A 164 -0.65 -4.28 26.75
C SER A 164 -0.97 -5.52 25.91
N LYS A 165 -0.77 -5.45 24.59
CA LYS A 165 -1.16 -6.48 23.61
C LYS A 165 0.05 -6.96 22.83
N PHE A 166 0.99 -7.60 23.54
CA PHE A 166 2.14 -8.24 22.92
C PHE A 166 1.85 -9.72 22.65
N ARG A 167 2.14 -10.18 21.43
CA ARG A 167 2.14 -11.61 21.07
C ARG A 167 3.48 -11.97 20.47
N MET A 168 3.95 -13.16 20.80
CA MET A 168 5.20 -13.68 20.27
C MET A 168 4.99 -15.09 19.70
N GLY A 169 5.48 -15.31 18.50
CA GLY A 169 5.58 -16.63 17.87
C GLY A 169 7.05 -17.02 17.69
N PHE A 170 7.29 -18.33 17.60
CA PHE A 170 8.60 -18.88 17.31
C PHE A 170 8.51 -19.87 16.15
N GLY A 171 9.44 -19.75 15.21
CA GLY A 171 9.65 -20.71 14.14
C GLY A 171 11.12 -21.00 13.98
N SER A 172 11.42 -22.12 13.33
CA SER A 172 12.79 -22.47 12.98
C SER A 172 12.93 -22.91 11.53
N PHE A 173 14.14 -22.78 11.03
CA PHE A 173 14.55 -23.34 9.75
C PHE A 173 15.97 -23.90 9.87
N VAL A 174 16.32 -24.76 8.93
CA VAL A 174 17.71 -25.20 8.72
C VAL A 174 17.96 -25.10 7.22
N GLU A 175 17.73 -26.20 6.49
CA GLU A 175 18.01 -26.30 5.06
C GLU A 175 17.05 -27.30 4.40
N LYS A 176 16.93 -27.23 3.07
CA LYS A 176 16.13 -28.18 2.29
C LYS A 176 16.60 -29.62 2.53
N PRO A 177 15.71 -30.59 2.83
CA PRO A 177 16.09 -31.98 3.08
C PRO A 177 16.33 -32.75 1.77
N THR A 178 17.18 -32.22 0.88
CA THR A 178 17.54 -32.85 -0.39
C THR A 178 19.04 -32.71 -0.67
N LEU A 179 19.57 -33.59 -1.50
CA LEU A 179 20.92 -33.43 -2.05
C LEU A 179 21.02 -32.13 -2.86
N PRO A 180 22.19 -31.45 -2.85
CA PRO A 180 23.43 -31.77 -2.14
C PRO A 180 23.50 -31.18 -0.71
N PHE A 181 22.40 -30.65 -0.19
CA PHE A 181 22.40 -29.85 1.06
C PHE A 181 22.45 -30.70 2.34
N ILE A 182 21.86 -31.91 2.29
CA ILE A 182 21.99 -32.90 3.36
C ILE A 182 22.60 -34.19 2.79
N LYS A 183 23.32 -34.95 3.63
CA LYS A 183 23.69 -36.32 3.30
C LYS A 183 22.52 -37.24 3.65
N ILE A 184 22.15 -38.11 2.71
CA ILE A 184 21.01 -39.03 2.84
C ILE A 184 21.42 -40.48 3.13
N THR A 185 22.62 -40.70 3.66
CA THR A 185 23.09 -42.02 4.08
C THR A 185 22.37 -42.46 5.36
N GLU A 186 22.07 -43.75 5.49
CA GLU A 186 21.30 -44.29 6.62
C GLU A 186 21.90 -43.93 8.00
N GLU A 187 23.24 -43.90 8.10
CA GLU A 187 23.96 -43.54 9.32
C GLU A 187 23.79 -42.05 9.70
N GLU A 188 23.84 -41.14 8.72
CA GLU A 188 23.71 -39.70 8.96
C GLU A 188 22.25 -39.32 9.24
N LEU A 189 21.32 -40.01 8.58
CA LEU A 189 19.88 -39.90 8.86
C LEU A 189 19.49 -40.54 10.19
N ALA A 190 20.22 -41.52 10.73
CA ALA A 190 19.95 -42.09 12.05
C ALA A 190 20.53 -41.27 13.21
N GLY A 191 21.43 -40.32 12.90
CA GLY A 191 22.18 -39.55 13.89
C GLY A 191 21.34 -38.56 14.71
N PRO A 192 21.67 -38.33 16.00
CA PRO A 192 20.95 -37.41 16.89
C PRO A 192 21.00 -35.95 16.44
N LEU A 193 21.98 -35.59 15.60
CA LEU A 193 22.24 -34.23 15.14
C LEU A 193 21.32 -33.76 13.99
N GLN A 194 20.46 -34.63 13.45
CA GLN A 194 19.48 -34.26 12.41
C GLN A 194 18.03 -34.16 12.98
N TRP A 195 17.64 -35.03 13.92
CA TRP A 195 16.25 -35.07 14.44
C TRP A 195 15.99 -34.14 15.63
N HIS A 196 16.99 -33.87 16.49
CA HIS A 196 16.83 -32.93 17.62
C HIS A 196 16.61 -31.47 17.18
N LEU A 197 16.84 -31.16 15.90
CA LEU A 197 16.64 -29.84 15.32
C LEU A 197 15.25 -29.65 14.69
N LEU A 198 14.44 -30.72 14.61
CA LEU A 198 13.10 -30.64 14.03
C LEU A 198 11.98 -30.50 15.07
N LEU A 199 12.22 -30.81 16.34
CA LEU A 199 11.30 -30.51 17.43
C LEU A 199 12.09 -30.23 18.71
N PRO A 200 12.33 -28.97 19.09
CA PRO A 200 12.83 -28.70 20.43
C PRO A 200 11.77 -29.19 21.43
N ASN A 201 12.19 -29.97 22.43
CA ASN A 201 11.43 -30.21 23.65
C ASN A 201 11.19 -28.85 24.32
N LEU A 202 10.12 -28.17 23.92
CA LEU A 202 9.63 -26.97 24.55
C LEU A 202 8.62 -27.35 25.63
N PRO A 203 8.57 -26.61 26.74
CA PRO A 203 7.52 -26.78 27.74
C PRO A 203 6.15 -26.70 27.05
N ALA A 204 5.19 -27.50 27.53
CA ALA A 204 3.87 -27.77 26.93
C ALA A 204 2.95 -26.56 26.66
N ASN A 205 3.48 -25.34 26.83
CA ASN A 205 2.83 -24.05 26.77
C ASN A 205 3.40 -23.15 25.65
N ILE A 206 4.21 -23.69 24.74
CA ILE A 206 4.71 -23.00 23.54
C ILE A 206 4.17 -23.70 22.29
N TRP A 207 3.34 -23.00 21.52
CA TRP A 207 2.79 -23.47 20.25
C TRP A 207 3.77 -23.16 19.12
N ILE A 208 4.38 -24.18 18.51
CA ILE A 208 5.16 -24.03 17.29
C ILE A 208 4.35 -24.56 16.11
N GLN A 209 4.16 -23.72 15.10
CA GLN A 209 3.66 -24.14 13.80
C GLN A 209 4.86 -24.44 12.90
N THR A 210 5.24 -25.71 12.78
CA THR A 210 6.28 -26.13 11.85
C THR A 210 5.73 -26.13 10.43
N HIS A 211 6.02 -25.08 9.66
CA HIS A 211 5.80 -25.10 8.21
C HIS A 211 7.00 -25.80 7.54
N ALA A 212 6.91 -27.12 7.41
CA ALA A 212 7.75 -27.83 6.45
C ALA A 212 7.29 -27.42 5.05
N VAL A 213 8.13 -26.68 4.31
CA VAL A 213 7.89 -26.43 2.89
C VAL A 213 8.15 -27.75 2.15
N ALA A 214 7.10 -28.54 1.97
CA ALA A 214 7.13 -29.74 1.15
C ALA A 214 7.18 -29.32 -0.33
N ASP A 215 8.23 -29.73 -1.05
CA ASP A 215 8.34 -29.61 -2.50
C ASP A 215 7.32 -30.58 -3.14
N GLU A 216 6.25 -30.05 -3.72
CA GLU A 216 5.06 -30.76 -4.23
C GLU A 216 5.30 -31.70 -5.42
N ARG A 217 6.54 -32.11 -5.75
CA ARG A 217 6.82 -32.84 -7.00
C ARG A 217 6.91 -34.35 -6.95
N HIS A 218 6.83 -35.02 -5.79
CA HIS A 218 6.84 -36.49 -5.77
C HIS A 218 5.94 -37.12 -4.68
N ARG A 219 4.71 -37.44 -5.09
CA ARG A 219 3.81 -38.58 -4.73
C ARG A 219 3.61 -39.04 -3.28
N GLN A 220 2.30 -39.10 -2.97
CA GLN A 220 1.55 -40.04 -2.11
C GLN A 220 1.92 -40.12 -0.63
N VAL A 221 1.16 -39.40 0.19
CA VAL A 221 0.93 -39.78 1.59
C VAL A 221 -0.55 -40.12 1.75
N GLN A 222 -0.77 -41.36 2.19
CA GLN A 222 -2.05 -41.95 2.55
C GLN A 222 -2.57 -41.28 3.84
N PRO A 223 -3.87 -41.03 4.00
CA PRO A 223 -4.38 -40.20 5.08
C PRO A 223 -4.71 -41.06 6.29
N ASP A 224 -3.80 -41.25 7.24
CA ASP A 224 -4.16 -41.89 8.50
C ASP A 224 -3.37 -41.31 9.69
N HIS A 225 -4.12 -41.01 10.76
CA HIS A 225 -3.71 -40.53 12.09
C HIS A 225 -3.49 -39.02 12.28
N CYS A 226 -4.60 -38.27 12.28
CA CYS A 226 -4.78 -37.22 13.29
C CYS A 226 -5.12 -37.91 14.62
N GLU A 227 -4.17 -37.96 15.57
CA GLU A 227 -4.48 -38.38 16.93
C GLU A 227 -5.01 -37.17 17.72
N ALA A 228 -6.23 -37.35 18.27
CA ALA A 228 -7.11 -36.39 18.94
C ALA A 228 -6.39 -35.44 19.93
N ALA A 229 -6.52 -34.12 19.81
CA ALA A 229 -7.65 -33.30 20.26
C ALA A 229 -7.98 -33.41 21.77
N HIS A 230 -7.68 -32.34 22.53
CA HIS A 230 -8.58 -31.81 23.56
C HIS A 230 -8.28 -30.31 23.87
N ILE A 231 -9.12 -29.44 23.28
CA ILE A 231 -9.81 -28.23 23.77
C ILE A 231 -8.99 -27.11 24.48
N CYS A 232 -9.06 -25.88 23.93
CA CYS A 232 -9.76 -24.76 24.58
C CYS A 232 -10.19 -23.67 23.57
N GLU A 233 -11.46 -23.30 23.68
CA GLU A 233 -12.23 -22.30 22.94
C GLU A 233 -11.93 -20.85 23.37
N HIS A 234 -12.45 -19.93 22.54
CA HIS A 234 -12.61 -18.46 22.64
C HIS A 234 -11.46 -17.56 22.14
#